data_AF-A0AAN4YWZ1-F1
#
_entry.id   AF-A0AAN4YWZ1-F1
#
_cell.length_a   1.000
_cell.length_b   1.000
_cell.length_c   1.000
_cell.angle_alpha   90.00
_cell.angle_beta   90.00
_cell.angle_gamma   90.00
#
_symmetry.space_group_name_H-M   'P 1'
#
loop_
_entity.id
_entity.type
_entity.pdbx_description
1 polymer ?
#
loop_
_entity_poly.entity_id
_entity_poly.type
_entity_poly.pdbx_seq_one_letter_code
_entity_poly.pdbx_strand_id
1 'polypeptide(L)'
;MSDRLTQLQECINEQAGQFCNSIGVLQGSAAPCGFDTNKEMQDEPYCDLYASLIARTAKDIEIFIDSIPIEENMNDLNKEELAEANEKRKELRVNLEDAVTDGEELVLHLREKLDQIAKVQISSRPSK
;
A
#
# COMPACT_ATOMS: atom_id res chain seq x y z
N MET A 1 3.03 4.15 -0.47
CA MET A 1 1.66 3.61 -0.64
C MET A 1 1.10 4.28 -1.88
N SER A 2 1.22 3.63 -3.03
CA SER A 2 0.61 4.14 -4.26
C SER A 2 -0.89 3.91 -4.13
N ASP A 3 -1.67 4.98 -4.25
CA ASP A 3 -3.13 4.92 -4.29
C ASP A 3 -3.58 3.96 -5.41
N ARG A 4 -4.67 3.22 -5.22
CA ARG A 4 -5.16 2.27 -6.25
C ARG A 4 -5.48 2.99 -7.55
N LEU A 5 -5.93 4.24 -7.46
CA LEU A 5 -6.13 5.09 -8.63
C LEU A 5 -4.82 5.42 -9.35
N THR A 6 -3.75 5.70 -8.61
CA THR A 6 -2.42 5.92 -9.19
C THR A 6 -1.87 4.65 -9.84
N GLN A 7 -2.05 3.48 -9.22
CA GLN A 7 -1.64 2.19 -9.81
C GLN A 7 -2.42 1.88 -11.09
N LEU A 8 -3.73 2.19 -11.13
CA LEU A 8 -4.53 2.04 -12.35
C LEU A 8 -4.03 2.96 -13.47
N GLN A 9 -3.68 4.20 -13.15
CA GLN A 9 -3.10 5.13 -14.12
C GLN A 9 -1.76 4.63 -14.68
N GLU A 10 -0.90 4.08 -13.82
CA GLU A 10 0.37 3.48 -14.24
C GLU A 10 0.14 2.29 -15.18
N CYS A 11 -0.80 1.40 -14.87
CA CYS A 11 -1.14 0.25 -15.72
C CYS A 11 -1.71 0.66 -17.08
N ILE A 12 -2.57 1.69 -17.12
CA ILE A 12 -3.10 2.23 -18.38
C ILE A 12 -1.97 2.82 -19.25
N ASN A 13 -1.04 3.54 -18.63
CA ASN A 13 0.11 4.10 -19.34
C ASN A 13 1.04 2.99 -19.86
N GLU A 14 1.27 1.94 -19.08
CA GLU A 14 2.01 0.75 -19.50
C GLU A 14 1.34 0.04 -20.68
N GLN A 15 0.01 -0.14 -20.62
CA GLN A 15 -0.79 -0.74 -21.70
C GLN A 15 -0.66 0.03 -23.01
N ALA A 16 -0.72 1.36 -22.95
CA ALA A 16 -0.52 2.22 -24.12
C ALA A 16 0.90 2.10 -24.67
N GLY A 17 1.91 2.03 -23.80
CA GLY A 17 3.30 1.78 -24.19
C GLY A 17 3.47 0.44 -24.91
N GLN A 18 2.85 -0.62 -24.41
CA GLN A 18 2.89 -1.95 -25.05
C GLN A 18 2.28 -1.91 -26.46
N PHE A 19 1.16 -1.23 -26.67
CA PHE A 19 0.57 -1.06 -28.00
C PHE A 19 1.47 -0.29 -28.97
N CYS A 20 2.03 0.84 -28.55
CA CYS A 20 2.93 1.63 -29.38
C CYS A 20 4.18 0.85 -29.75
N ASN A 21 4.77 0.15 -28.78
CA ASN A 21 5.97 -0.66 -29.00
C ASN A 21 5.68 -1.86 -29.91
N SER A 22 4.55 -2.55 -29.72
CA SER A 22 4.17 -3.69 -30.57
C SER A 22 3.94 -3.27 -32.02
N ILE A 23 3.28 -2.12 -32.24
CA ILE A 23 3.08 -1.57 -33.59
C ILE A 23 4.43 -1.18 -34.21
N GLY A 24 5.31 -0.52 -33.44
CA GLY A 24 6.64 -0.14 -33.91
C GLY A 24 7.47 -1.34 -34.34
N VAL A 25 7.45 -2.43 -33.58
CA VAL A 25 8.13 -3.68 -33.93
C VAL A 25 7.52 -4.32 -35.17
N LEU A 26 6.18 -4.42 -35.25
CA LEU A 26 5.50 -4.95 -36.43
C LEU A 26 5.82 -4.16 -37.71
N GLN A 27 5.86 -2.83 -37.62
CA GLN A 27 6.20 -1.97 -38.76
C GLN A 27 7.68 -2.08 -39.14
N GLY A 28 8.58 -2.19 -38.14
CA GLY A 28 10.01 -2.33 -38.37
C GLY A 28 10.42 -3.68 -38.96
N SER A 29 9.70 -4.74 -38.60
CA SER A 29 9.92 -6.11 -39.10
C SER A 29 9.13 -6.43 -40.37
N ALA A 30 8.23 -5.55 -40.82
CA ALA A 30 7.43 -5.79 -42.01
C ALA A 30 8.31 -5.81 -43.27
N ALA A 31 8.51 -6.99 -43.84
CA ALA A 31 9.10 -7.13 -45.17
C ALA A 31 8.09 -6.69 -46.25
N PRO A 32 8.53 -6.13 -47.39
CA PRO A 32 7.66 -5.83 -48.52
C PRO A 32 7.07 -7.13 -49.09
N CYS A 33 5.83 -7.46 -48.72
CA CYS A 33 5.16 -8.65 -49.24
C CYS A 33 4.50 -8.36 -50.61
N GLY A 34 4.75 -9.21 -51.61
CA GLY A 34 3.96 -9.24 -52.84
C GLY A 34 2.60 -9.91 -52.60
N PHE A 35 1.63 -9.68 -53.49
CA PHE A 35 0.27 -10.26 -53.38
C PHE A 35 0.22 -11.79 -53.28
N ASP A 36 1.29 -12.51 -53.66
CA ASP A 36 1.33 -13.98 -53.75
C ASP A 36 2.16 -14.70 -52.66
N THR A 37 2.87 -14.01 -51.77
CA THR A 37 3.78 -14.66 -50.80
C THR A 37 3.43 -14.35 -49.34
N ASN A 38 2.56 -15.18 -48.77
CA ASN A 38 2.23 -15.20 -47.34
C ASN A 38 3.25 -15.95 -46.44
N LYS A 39 4.35 -16.47 -47.00
CA LYS A 39 5.28 -17.34 -46.26
C LYS A 39 6.36 -16.59 -45.47
N GLU A 40 6.63 -15.32 -45.79
CA GLU A 40 7.63 -14.50 -45.08
C GLU A 40 7.06 -13.82 -43.82
N MET A 41 5.74 -13.93 -43.59
CA MET A 41 5.05 -13.34 -42.43
C MET A 41 5.09 -14.22 -41.17
N GLN A 42 5.75 -15.39 -41.21
CA GLN A 42 5.53 -16.44 -40.20
C GLN A 42 6.43 -16.39 -38.96
N ASP A 43 7.56 -15.68 -38.98
CA ASP A 43 8.52 -15.73 -37.87
C ASP A 43 8.80 -14.35 -37.26
N GLU A 44 7.76 -13.68 -36.75
CA GLU A 44 7.94 -12.51 -35.87
C GLU A 44 7.91 -12.96 -34.40
N PRO A 45 9.06 -13.17 -33.74
CA PRO A 45 9.12 -13.76 -32.40
C PRO A 45 8.54 -12.86 -31.31
N TYR A 46 8.36 -11.56 -31.58
CA TYR A 46 7.85 -10.62 -30.59
C TYR A 46 6.32 -10.52 -30.59
N CYS A 47 5.61 -11.06 -31.59
CA CYS A 47 4.15 -11.04 -31.64
C CYS A 47 3.52 -11.71 -30.41
N ASP A 48 3.95 -12.94 -30.10
CA ASP A 48 3.43 -13.70 -28.96
C ASP A 48 3.78 -13.05 -27.62
N LEU A 49 4.96 -12.43 -27.54
CA LEU A 49 5.40 -11.70 -26.36
C LEU A 49 4.51 -10.48 -26.10
N TYR A 50 4.31 -9.61 -27.11
CA TYR A 50 3.46 -8.43 -26.94
C TYR A 50 2.00 -8.81 -26.73
N ALA A 51 1.49 -9.85 -27.39
CA ALA A 51 0.14 -10.35 -27.14
C ALA A 51 -0.04 -10.80 -25.68
N SER A 52 0.95 -11.50 -25.12
CA SER A 52 0.95 -11.94 -23.73
C SER A 52 1.03 -10.77 -22.75
N LEU A 53 1.89 -9.78 -23.03
CA LEU A 53 2.03 -8.58 -22.21
C LEU A 53 0.74 -7.75 -22.20
N ILE A 54 0.16 -7.51 -23.38
CA ILE A 54 -1.11 -6.78 -23.54
C ILE A 54 -2.24 -7.49 -22.80
N ALA A 55 -2.38 -8.81 -22.98
CA ALA A 55 -3.43 -9.58 -22.31
C ALA A 55 -3.29 -9.55 -20.78
N ARG A 56 -2.04 -9.62 -20.28
CA ARG A 56 -1.76 -9.56 -18.86
C ARG A 56 -2.08 -8.19 -18.27
N THR A 57 -1.56 -7.11 -18.87
CA THR A 57 -1.79 -5.75 -18.38
C THR A 57 -3.28 -5.38 -18.45
N ALA A 58 -4.01 -5.84 -19.48
CA ALA A 58 -5.46 -5.68 -19.54
C ALA A 58 -6.19 -6.41 -18.39
N LYS A 59 -5.74 -7.61 -18.03
CA LYS A 59 -6.30 -8.35 -16.90
C LYS A 59 -5.97 -7.68 -15.56
N ASP A 60 -4.78 -7.14 -15.41
CA ASP A 60 -4.38 -6.39 -14.23
C ASP A 60 -5.24 -5.11 -14.08
N ILE A 61 -5.53 -4.40 -15.18
CA ILE A 61 -6.46 -3.26 -15.20
C ILE A 61 -7.86 -3.66 -14.72
N GLU A 62 -8.39 -4.79 -15.21
CA GLU A 62 -9.70 -5.32 -14.80
C GLU A 62 -9.74 -5.61 -13.29
N ILE A 63 -8.72 -6.31 -12.78
CA ILE A 63 -8.58 -6.60 -11.35
C ILE A 63 -8.50 -5.30 -10.55
N PHE A 64 -7.74 -4.31 -11.01
CA PHE A 64 -7.63 -3.04 -10.31
C PHE A 64 -8.97 -2.32 -10.23
N ILE A 65 -9.74 -2.28 -11.33
CA ILE A 65 -11.08 -1.70 -11.36
C ILE A 65 -12.01 -2.39 -10.36
N ASP A 66 -12.06 -3.72 -10.35
CA ASP A 66 -12.88 -4.50 -9.41
C ASP A 66 -12.45 -4.29 -7.95
N SER A 67 -11.17 -3.97 -7.76
CA SER A 67 -10.58 -3.71 -6.45
C SER A 67 -10.80 -2.27 -5.98
N ILE A 68 -11.28 -1.36 -6.82
CA ILE A 68 -11.62 -0.01 -6.36
C ILE A 68 -12.80 -0.17 -5.40
N PRO A 69 -12.68 0.30 -4.15
CA PRO A 69 -13.84 0.35 -3.28
C PRO A 69 -14.86 1.25 -3.96
N ILE A 70 -15.95 0.68 -4.49
CA ILE A 70 -17.04 1.43 -5.08
C ILE A 70 -17.68 2.17 -3.91
N GLU A 71 -17.34 3.44 -3.75
CA GLU A 71 -17.94 4.30 -2.76
C GLU A 71 -19.33 4.76 -3.25
N GLU A 72 -20.24 3.81 -3.50
CA GLU A 72 -21.62 4.08 -3.91
C GLU A 72 -22.43 4.86 -2.83
N ASN A 73 -21.83 5.07 -1.65
CA ASN A 73 -22.40 5.81 -0.51
C ASN A 73 -21.61 7.08 -0.11
N MET A 74 -20.85 7.69 -1.03
CA MET A 74 -20.19 8.97 -0.77
C MET A 74 -21.21 10.10 -0.67
N ASN A 75 -21.70 10.40 0.54
CA ASN A 75 -21.59 11.77 1.04
C ASN A 75 -22.06 11.94 2.49
N ASP A 76 -22.98 11.10 3.00
CA ASP A 76 -23.54 11.31 4.35
C ASP A 76 -23.25 10.15 5.32
N LEU A 77 -23.42 8.89 4.90
CA LEU A 77 -23.08 7.71 5.73
C LEU A 77 -21.60 7.71 6.14
N ASN A 78 -20.70 7.97 5.19
CA ASN A 78 -19.26 8.00 5.47
C ASN A 78 -18.85 9.18 6.36
N LYS A 79 -19.61 10.28 6.40
CA LYS A 79 -19.32 11.39 7.32
C LYS A 79 -19.72 11.06 8.74
N GLU A 80 -20.89 10.43 8.91
CA GLU A 80 -21.38 10.03 10.23
C GLU A 80 -20.52 8.91 10.82
N GLU A 81 -20.23 7.86 10.05
CA GLU A 81 -19.31 6.78 10.48
C GLU A 81 -17.90 7.33 10.78
N LEU A 82 -17.40 8.28 10.00
CA LEU A 82 -16.12 8.94 10.25
C LEU A 82 -16.17 9.80 11.52
N ALA A 83 -17.28 10.50 11.78
CA ALA A 83 -17.48 11.29 12.98
C ALA A 83 -17.54 10.38 14.23
N GLU A 84 -18.29 9.28 14.18
CA GLU A 84 -18.33 8.27 15.24
C GLU A 84 -16.96 7.63 15.48
N ALA A 85 -16.25 7.26 14.41
CA ALA A 85 -14.91 6.70 14.51
C ALA A 85 -13.92 7.70 15.12
N ASN A 86 -14.04 8.99 14.80
CA ASN A 86 -13.23 10.05 15.40
C ASN A 86 -13.55 10.27 16.88
N GLU A 87 -14.82 10.26 17.26
CA GLU A 87 -15.21 10.41 18.67
C GLU A 87 -14.73 9.22 19.50
N LYS A 88 -14.90 7.99 18.99
CA LYS A 88 -14.37 6.78 19.63
C LYS A 88 -12.85 6.83 19.76
N ARG A 89 -12.15 7.33 18.74
CA ARG A 89 -10.69 7.55 18.80
C ARG A 89 -10.30 8.57 19.86
N LYS A 90 -11.10 9.62 20.05
CA LYS A 90 -10.88 10.64 21.07
C LYS A 90 -11.08 10.08 22.47
N GLU A 91 -12.14 9.32 22.70
CA GLU A 91 -12.38 8.63 23.98
C GLU A 91 -11.23 7.66 24.31
N LEU A 92 -10.84 6.82 23.35
CA LEU A 92 -9.70 5.90 23.53
C LEU A 92 -8.39 6.63 23.81
N ARG A 93 -8.19 7.81 23.24
CA ARG A 93 -7.01 8.64 23.52
C ARG A 93 -7.00 9.13 24.97
N VAL A 94 -8.13 9.62 25.46
CA VAL A 94 -8.25 10.08 26.87
C VAL A 94 -7.99 8.92 27.82
N ASN A 95 -8.64 7.77 27.60
CA ASN A 95 -8.43 6.59 28.43
C ASN A 95 -6.97 6.12 28.43
N LEU A 96 -6.28 6.24 27.29
CA LEU A 96 -4.85 5.94 27.19
C LEU A 96 -3.99 6.95 27.95
N GLU A 97 -4.33 8.24 27.90
CA GLU A 97 -3.61 9.31 28.61
C GLU A 97 -3.73 9.17 30.13
N ASP A 98 -4.92 8.83 30.62
CA ASP A 98 -5.15 8.53 32.04
C ASP A 98 -4.33 7.32 32.47
N ALA A 99 -4.40 6.21 31.71
CA ALA A 99 -3.65 5.00 32.02
C ALA A 99 -2.12 5.21 32.01
N VAL A 100 -1.60 6.08 31.14
CA VAL A 100 -0.18 6.44 31.12
C VAL A 100 0.17 7.27 32.35
N THR A 101 -0.67 8.23 32.72
CA THR A 101 -0.45 9.10 33.90
C THR A 101 -0.43 8.28 35.19
N ASP A 102 -1.39 7.38 35.37
CA ASP A 102 -1.44 6.45 36.51
C ASP A 102 -0.19 5.56 36.56
N GLY A 103 0.25 5.09 35.39
CA GLY A 103 1.47 4.31 35.24
C GLY A 103 2.73 5.08 35.65
N GLU A 104 2.82 6.36 35.26
CA GLU A 104 3.94 7.23 35.63
C GLU A 104 3.98 7.52 37.13
N GLU A 105 2.83 7.77 37.76
CA GLU A 105 2.74 7.98 39.22
C GLU A 105 3.18 6.73 39.98
N LEU A 106 2.73 5.55 39.55
CA LEU A 106 3.14 4.29 40.17
C LEU A 106 4.65 4.06 40.08
N VAL A 107 5.26 4.40 38.93
CA VAL A 107 6.71 4.33 38.74
C VAL A 107 7.45 5.29 39.67
N LEU A 108 6.94 6.51 39.88
CA LEU A 108 7.52 7.47 40.82
C LEU A 108 7.49 6.92 42.25
N HIS A 109 6.34 6.42 42.70
CA HIS A 109 6.22 5.80 44.02
C HIS A 109 7.17 4.60 44.20
N LEU A 110 7.31 3.77 43.18
CA LEU A 110 8.21 2.62 43.22
C LEU A 110 9.68 3.06 43.31
N ARG A 111 10.07 4.12 42.58
CA ARG A 111 11.40 4.73 42.69
C ARG A 111 11.68 5.26 44.09
N GLU A 112 10.73 5.96 44.70
CA GLU A 112 10.89 6.47 46.07
C GLU A 112 11.08 5.35 47.09
N LYS A 113 10.31 4.27 46.99
CA LYS A 113 10.45 3.10 47.88
C LYS A 113 11.78 2.39 47.67
N LEU A 114 12.24 2.24 46.43
CA LEU A 114 13.56 1.69 46.14
C LEU A 114 14.69 2.57 46.71
N ASP A 115 14.57 3.89 46.63
CA ASP A 115 15.55 4.82 47.22
C ASP A 115 15.59 4.72 48.76
N GLN A 116 14.42 4.60 49.40
CA GLN A 116 14.33 4.35 50.85
C GLN A 116 15.01 3.04 51.24
N ILE A 117 14.77 1.96 50.50
CA ILE A 117 15.42 0.66 50.73
C ILE A 117 16.93 0.78 50.55
N ALA A 118 17.39 1.44 49.49
CA ALA A 118 18.81 1.66 49.23
C ALA A 118 19.48 2.45 50.36
N LYS A 119 18.84 3.52 50.87
CA LYS A 119 19.33 4.31 52.01
C LYS A 119 19.45 3.48 53.28
N VAL A 120 18.44 2.68 53.61
CA VAL A 120 18.46 1.78 54.78
C VAL A 120 19.55 0.72 54.65
N GLN A 121 19.74 0.16 53.45
CA GLN A 121 20.82 -0.81 53.21
C GLN A 121 22.21 -0.19 53.35
N ILE A 122 22.40 1.05 52.91
CA ILE A 122 23.68 1.77 53.08
C ILE A 122 23.93 2.08 54.57
N SER A 123 22.93 2.56 55.31
CA SER A 123 23.08 2.91 56.72
C SER A 123 23.21 1.70 57.65
N SER A 124 22.67 0.54 57.27
CA SER A 124 22.75 -0.71 58.03
C SER A 124 24.03 -1.50 57.76
N ARG A 125 24.90 -1.03 56.85
CA ARG A 125 26.20 -1.68 56.62
C ARG A 125 27.12 -1.46 57.83
N PRO A 126 27.67 -2.52 58.43
CA PRO A 126 28.66 -2.37 59.49
C PRO A 126 29.90 -1.65 58.93
N SER A 127 30.32 -0.56 59.58
CA SER A 127 31.61 0.07 59.25
C SER A 127 32.73 -0.90 59.62
N LYS A 128 33.58 -1.23 58.66
CA LYS A 128 34.86 -1.89 58.95
C LYS A 128 35.80 -0.95 59.69
#